data_AF-A0A9W8AY73-F1
#
_entry.id   AF-A0A9W8AY73-F1
#
_cell.length_a   1.000
_cell.length_b   1.000
_cell.length_c   1.000
_cell.angle_alpha   90.00
_cell.angle_beta   90.00
_cell.angle_gamma   90.00
#
_symmetry.space_group_name_H-M   'P 1'
#
loop_
_entity.id
_entity.type
_entity.pdbx_description
1 polymer ?
#
loop_
_entity_poly.entity_id
_entity_poly.type
_entity_poly.pdbx_seq_one_letter_code
_entity_poly.pdbx_strand_id
1 'polypeptide(L)'
;MAMKMLFTRASTSTRQLARNINTQELLDKSKVFATKTAQIASAQLGNLSRSAQSFSPKVGATIDCTMYWGRVAKEMAKEVYAKQQLAPPTTAEYHQARKQLLDLFKRENVMKLTTKDVAKGALIGIEVGGFFLVGEIIGRRNLVGYDV
;
A
#
# COMPACT_ATOMS: atom_id res chain seq x y z
N MET A 1 -7.33 5.07 62.39
CA MET A 1 -8.31 5.41 61.32
C MET A 1 -8.44 6.92 61.04
N ALA A 2 -7.72 7.81 61.73
CA ALA A 2 -7.87 9.27 61.58
C ALA A 2 -7.02 9.91 60.46
N MET A 3 -5.90 9.29 60.04
CA MET A 3 -4.97 9.91 59.10
C MET A 3 -5.37 9.76 57.61
N LYS A 4 -6.29 8.84 57.28
CA LYS A 4 -6.82 8.66 55.91
C LYS A 4 -7.92 9.66 55.53
N MET A 5 -8.51 10.36 56.51
CA MET A 5 -9.56 11.37 56.27
C MET A 5 -9.00 12.78 56.01
N LEU A 6 -7.81 13.11 56.51
CA LEU A 6 -7.23 14.45 56.36
C LEU A 6 -6.72 14.74 54.94
N PHE A 7 -6.18 13.72 54.25
CA PHE A 7 -5.71 13.89 52.86
C PHE A 7 -6.86 14.00 51.85
N THR A 8 -8.03 13.45 52.19
CA THR A 8 -9.21 13.45 51.30
C THR A 8 -9.96 14.78 51.32
N ARG A 9 -9.86 15.58 52.40
CA ARG A 9 -10.55 16.89 52.49
C ARG A 9 -9.81 18.06 51.82
N ALA A 10 -8.49 17.97 51.62
CA ALA A 10 -7.72 19.06 51.02
C ALA A 10 -7.90 19.16 49.48
N SER A 11 -8.24 18.07 48.80
CA SER A 11 -8.40 18.02 47.33
C SER A 11 -9.80 18.37 46.83
N THR A 12 -10.79 18.46 47.73
CA THR A 12 -12.19 18.78 47.39
C THR A 12 -12.48 20.28 47.36
N SER A 13 -11.70 21.12 48.05
CA SER A 13 -11.97 22.56 48.14
C SER A 13 -11.60 23.33 46.86
N THR A 14 -10.51 22.97 46.18
CA THR A 14 -10.11 23.59 44.91
C THR A 14 -10.91 23.11 43.70
N ARG A 15 -11.55 21.92 43.78
CA ARG A 15 -12.43 21.39 42.72
C ARG A 15 -13.85 21.98 42.72
N GLN A 16 -14.26 22.65 43.80
CA GLN A 16 -15.61 23.19 43.97
C GLN A 16 -15.70 24.68 43.61
N LEU A 17 -14.64 25.46 43.85
CA LEU A 17 -14.60 26.89 43.53
C LEU A 17 -14.62 27.21 42.01
N ALA A 18 -14.22 26.27 41.14
CA ALA A 18 -14.25 26.45 39.68
C ALA A 18 -15.57 26.00 39.01
N ARG A 19 -16.55 25.50 39.79
CA ARG A 19 -17.74 24.82 39.23
C ARG A 19 -19.02 25.65 39.21
N ASN A 20 -19.02 26.84 39.81
CA ASN A 20 -20.25 27.59 40.00
C ASN A 20 -20.08 29.06 39.64
N ILE A 21 -20.14 29.32 38.33
CA ILE A 21 -20.80 30.44 37.65
C ILE A 21 -20.69 30.05 36.16
N ASN A 22 -21.83 29.91 35.47
CA ASN A 22 -21.90 29.81 34.00
C ASN A 22 -21.53 28.48 33.33
N THR A 23 -21.68 27.31 33.97
CA THR A 23 -21.47 26.03 33.27
C THR A 23 -22.77 25.44 32.67
N GLN A 24 -23.93 25.67 33.29
CA GLN A 24 -25.21 25.09 32.81
C GLN A 24 -25.80 25.82 31.59
N GLU A 25 -25.79 27.16 31.58
CA GLU A 25 -26.26 27.92 30.40
C GLU A 25 -25.31 27.80 29.20
N LEU A 26 -24.00 27.68 29.42
CA LEU A 26 -23.04 27.37 28.36
C LEU A 26 -23.20 25.94 27.86
N LEU A 27 -23.55 24.99 28.74
CA LEU A 27 -23.91 23.63 28.34
C LEU A 27 -25.19 23.61 27.51
N ASP A 28 -26.21 24.40 27.83
CA ASP A 28 -27.45 24.40 27.04
C ASP A 28 -27.32 25.19 25.73
N LYS A 29 -26.58 26.31 25.71
CA LYS A 29 -26.23 27.02 24.48
C LYS A 29 -25.27 26.19 23.60
N SER A 30 -24.36 25.42 24.20
CA SER A 30 -23.50 24.48 23.46
C SER A 30 -24.21 23.21 23.04
N LYS A 31 -25.23 22.72 23.76
CA LYS A 31 -26.12 21.64 23.29
C LYS A 31 -26.98 22.11 22.14
N VAL A 32 -27.53 23.33 22.17
CA VAL A 32 -28.30 23.90 21.06
C VAL A 32 -27.40 24.21 19.86
N PHE A 33 -26.18 24.67 20.09
CA PHE A 33 -25.19 24.87 19.03
C PHE A 33 -24.66 23.53 18.49
N ALA A 34 -24.36 22.55 19.34
CA ALA A 34 -23.93 21.21 18.96
C ALA A 34 -25.03 20.42 18.24
N THR A 35 -26.30 20.61 18.60
CA THR A 35 -27.42 20.02 17.88
C THR A 35 -27.63 20.71 16.54
N LYS A 36 -27.50 22.05 16.46
CA LYS A 36 -27.53 22.76 15.17
C LYS A 36 -26.33 22.45 14.29
N THR A 37 -25.12 22.33 14.82
CA THR A 37 -23.93 21.95 14.06
C THR A 37 -23.89 20.46 13.75
N ALA A 38 -24.42 19.58 14.61
CA ALA A 38 -24.61 18.17 14.29
C ALA A 38 -25.72 17.99 13.25
N GLN A 39 -26.76 18.81 13.24
CA GLN A 39 -27.80 18.82 12.19
C GLN A 39 -27.28 19.40 10.88
N ILE A 40 -26.47 20.46 10.89
CA ILE A 40 -25.82 21.00 9.70
C ILE A 40 -24.74 20.04 9.20
N ALA A 41 -23.98 19.40 10.09
CA ALA A 41 -22.99 18.40 9.75
C ALA A 41 -23.64 17.10 9.28
N SER A 42 -24.78 16.67 9.83
CA SER A 42 -25.53 15.51 9.33
C SER A 42 -26.38 15.83 8.09
N ALA A 43 -26.73 17.10 7.84
CA ALA A 43 -27.32 17.55 6.58
C ALA A 43 -26.26 17.71 5.48
N GLN A 44 -25.06 18.18 5.80
CA GLN A 44 -23.92 18.26 4.87
C GLN A 44 -23.29 16.89 4.63
N LEU A 45 -23.10 16.08 5.68
CA LEU A 45 -22.78 14.67 5.58
C LEU A 45 -23.92 13.91 4.91
N GLY A 46 -25.17 14.30 5.09
CA GLY A 46 -26.33 13.74 4.38
C GLY A 46 -26.34 14.09 2.89
N ASN A 47 -25.83 15.27 2.51
CA ASN A 47 -25.68 15.68 1.12
C ASN A 47 -24.42 15.07 0.47
N LEU A 48 -23.32 14.92 1.21
CA LEU A 48 -22.12 14.17 0.79
C LEU A 48 -22.38 12.66 0.74
N SER A 49 -23.16 12.16 1.70
CA SER A 49 -23.62 10.77 1.78
C SER A 49 -24.63 10.49 0.69
N ARG A 50 -25.55 11.42 0.35
CA ARG A 50 -26.41 11.34 -0.86
C ARG A 50 -25.62 11.43 -2.16
N SER A 51 -24.57 12.26 -2.23
CA SER A 51 -23.66 12.31 -3.37
C SER A 51 -22.81 11.04 -3.49
N ALA A 52 -22.50 10.38 -2.39
CA ALA A 52 -21.82 9.10 -2.35
C ALA A 52 -22.79 7.91 -2.54
N GLN A 53 -24.07 8.06 -2.20
CA GLN A 53 -25.15 7.08 -2.39
C GLN A 53 -25.80 7.16 -3.77
N SER A 54 -25.60 8.26 -4.50
CA SER A 54 -25.95 8.38 -5.92
C SER A 54 -24.95 7.66 -6.83
N PHE A 55 -23.75 7.35 -6.33
CA PHE A 55 -22.99 6.20 -6.79
C PHE A 55 -23.59 4.95 -6.14
N SER A 56 -24.41 4.25 -6.93
CA SER A 56 -25.20 3.07 -6.55
C SER A 56 -24.53 2.15 -5.50
N PRO A 57 -25.27 1.58 -4.53
CA PRO A 57 -24.73 0.59 -3.57
C PRO A 57 -24.06 -0.62 -4.23
N LYS A 58 -24.34 -0.87 -5.52
CA LYS A 58 -23.67 -1.89 -6.34
C LYS A 58 -22.21 -1.55 -6.67
N VAL A 59 -21.87 -0.26 -6.79
CA VAL A 59 -20.49 0.19 -7.03
C VAL A 59 -19.65 0.01 -5.76
N GLY A 60 -20.20 0.32 -4.58
CA GLY A 60 -19.54 0.08 -3.28
C GLY A 60 -19.18 -1.40 -3.05
N ALA A 61 -20.12 -2.31 -3.29
CA ALA A 61 -19.87 -3.75 -3.16
C ALA A 61 -18.79 -4.27 -4.13
N THR A 62 -18.70 -3.69 -5.34
CA THR A 62 -17.69 -4.10 -6.33
C THR A 62 -16.30 -3.57 -5.98
N ILE A 63 -16.23 -2.38 -5.38
CA ILE A 63 -14.98 -1.80 -4.86
C ILE A 63 -14.43 -2.66 -3.73
N ASP A 64 -15.29 -3.09 -2.79
CA ASP A 64 -14.86 -3.94 -1.67
C ASP A 64 -14.31 -5.30 -2.13
N CYS A 65 -14.97 -5.94 -3.10
CA CYS A 65 -14.45 -7.16 -3.73
C CYS A 65 -13.09 -6.91 -4.40
N THR A 66 -12.97 -5.85 -5.21
CA THR A 66 -11.73 -5.54 -5.92
C THR A 66 -10.57 -5.27 -4.96
N MET A 67 -10.84 -4.58 -3.85
CA MET A 67 -9.83 -4.31 -2.82
C MET A 67 -9.36 -5.59 -2.13
N TYR A 68 -10.26 -6.54 -1.87
CA TYR A 68 -9.88 -7.84 -1.33
C TYR A 68 -9.00 -8.63 -2.31
N TRP A 69 -9.44 -8.80 -3.56
CA TRP A 69 -8.66 -9.50 -4.59
C TRP A 69 -7.33 -8.80 -4.87
N GLY A 70 -7.30 -7.46 -4.84
CA GLY A 70 -6.07 -6.68 -4.98
C GLY A 70 -5.08 -6.90 -3.85
N ARG A 71 -5.54 -7.03 -2.60
CA ARG A 71 -4.67 -7.38 -1.45
C ARG A 71 -4.12 -8.79 -1.59
N VAL A 72 -4.94 -9.76 -1.97
CA VAL A 72 -4.49 -11.15 -2.22
C VAL A 72 -3.47 -11.18 -3.34
N ALA A 73 -3.76 -10.55 -4.48
CA ALA A 73 -2.85 -10.48 -5.62
C ALA A 73 -1.52 -9.82 -5.25
N LYS A 74 -1.54 -8.77 -4.42
CA LYS A 74 -0.34 -8.10 -3.92
C LYS A 74 0.53 -9.02 -3.06
N GLU A 75 -0.06 -9.74 -2.11
CA GLU A 75 0.72 -10.67 -1.27
C GLU A 75 1.29 -11.82 -2.11
N MET A 76 0.53 -12.33 -3.08
CA MET A 76 1.01 -13.33 -4.03
C MET A 76 2.18 -12.80 -4.88
N ALA A 77 2.04 -11.58 -5.42
CA ALA A 77 3.10 -10.95 -6.20
C ALA A 77 4.37 -10.73 -5.37
N LYS A 78 4.23 -10.33 -4.10
CA LYS A 78 5.36 -10.14 -3.18
C LYS A 78 6.10 -11.45 -2.91
N GLU A 79 5.37 -12.54 -2.70
CA GLU A 79 5.97 -13.85 -2.47
C GLU A 79 6.72 -14.35 -3.72
N VAL A 80 6.13 -14.22 -4.90
CA VAL A 80 6.78 -14.59 -6.16
C VAL A 80 8.02 -13.74 -6.40
N TYR A 81 7.93 -12.42 -6.17
CA TYR A 81 9.06 -11.50 -6.33
C TYR A 81 10.25 -11.87 -5.43
N ALA A 82 9.97 -12.22 -4.17
CA ALA A 82 11.00 -12.64 -3.23
C ALA A 82 11.57 -14.02 -3.56
N LYS A 83 10.71 -15.01 -3.84
CA LYS A 83 11.14 -16.39 -4.13
C LYS A 83 11.91 -16.52 -5.44
N GLN A 84 11.51 -15.77 -6.47
CA GLN A 84 12.17 -15.79 -7.78
C GLN A 84 13.34 -14.81 -7.88
N GLN A 85 13.69 -14.12 -6.79
CA GLN A 85 14.82 -13.18 -6.75
C GLN A 85 14.76 -12.17 -7.90
N LEU A 86 13.57 -11.66 -8.22
CA LEU A 86 13.36 -10.68 -9.30
C LEU A 86 13.94 -9.30 -8.97
N ALA A 87 14.47 -9.12 -7.76
CA ALA A 87 15.19 -7.93 -7.39
C ALA A 87 16.47 -7.80 -8.24
N PRO A 88 16.80 -6.58 -8.68
CA PRO A 88 18.07 -6.36 -9.36
C PRO A 88 19.21 -6.80 -8.43
N PRO A 89 20.20 -7.56 -8.95
CA PRO A 89 21.28 -8.09 -8.14
C PRO A 89 22.17 -6.98 -7.59
N THR A 90 22.92 -7.32 -6.56
CA THR A 90 23.90 -6.39 -5.99
C THR A 90 24.98 -6.05 -7.01
N THR A 91 25.53 -4.84 -7.01
CA THR A 91 26.52 -4.40 -8.01
C THR A 91 27.75 -5.32 -8.06
N ALA A 92 28.17 -5.87 -6.91
CA ALA A 92 29.26 -6.84 -6.82
C ALA A 92 28.94 -8.16 -7.57
N GLU A 93 27.73 -8.68 -7.39
CA GLU A 93 27.26 -9.91 -8.05
C GLU A 93 27.15 -9.71 -9.56
N TYR A 94 26.70 -8.53 -10.00
CA TYR A 94 26.64 -8.17 -11.42
C TYR A 94 28.01 -8.25 -12.09
N HIS A 95 29.05 -7.70 -11.44
CA HIS A 95 30.42 -7.77 -11.97
C HIS A 95 30.94 -9.20 -12.02
N GLN A 96 30.60 -10.05 -11.05
CA GLN A 96 30.97 -11.47 -11.04
C GLN A 96 30.28 -12.24 -12.17
N ALA A 97 28.97 -12.08 -12.32
CA ALA A 97 28.19 -12.70 -13.40
C ALA A 97 28.69 -12.28 -14.78
N ARG A 98 29.05 -11.00 -14.96
CA ARG A 98 29.65 -10.50 -16.20
C ARG A 98 31.00 -11.16 -16.51
N LYS A 99 31.87 -11.31 -15.51
CA LYS A 99 33.16 -12.01 -15.68
C LYS A 99 32.96 -13.47 -16.09
N GLN A 100 32.04 -14.17 -15.41
CA GLN A 100 31.69 -15.55 -15.74
C GLN A 100 31.15 -15.69 -17.16
N LEU A 101 30.27 -14.78 -17.60
CA LEU A 101 29.78 -14.76 -18.99
C LEU A 101 30.93 -14.61 -19.99
N LEU A 102 31.84 -13.66 -19.77
CA LEU A 102 32.99 -13.45 -20.65
C LEU A 102 33.92 -14.68 -20.68
N ASP A 103 34.10 -15.34 -19.53
CA ASP A 103 34.89 -16.56 -19.44
C ASP A 103 34.24 -17.72 -20.20
N LEU A 104 32.91 -17.84 -20.21
CA LEU A 104 32.19 -18.86 -20.99
C LEU A 104 32.34 -18.66 -22.51
N PHE A 105 32.46 -17.41 -22.97
CA PHE A 105 32.69 -17.09 -24.37
C PHE A 105 34.14 -17.31 -24.83
N LYS A 106 35.08 -17.64 -23.94
CA LYS A 106 36.44 -18.01 -24.33
C LYS A 106 36.41 -19.28 -25.18
N ARG A 107 37.26 -19.30 -26.21
CA ARG A 107 37.34 -20.37 -27.20
C ARG A 107 37.49 -21.77 -26.58
N GLU A 108 38.23 -21.88 -25.49
CA GLU A 108 38.47 -23.12 -24.74
C GLU A 108 37.19 -23.73 -24.12
N ASN A 109 36.20 -22.91 -23.78
CA ASN A 109 34.94 -23.33 -23.17
C ASN A 109 33.89 -23.61 -24.23
N VAL A 110 33.88 -22.83 -25.32
CA VAL A 110 32.97 -23.03 -26.46
C VAL A 110 33.21 -24.38 -27.14
N MET A 111 34.46 -24.84 -27.22
CA MET A 111 34.81 -26.14 -27.81
C MET A 111 34.37 -27.34 -26.96
N LYS A 112 33.99 -27.14 -25.69
CA LYS A 112 33.55 -28.19 -24.77
C LYS A 112 32.03 -28.30 -24.65
N LEU A 113 31.28 -27.48 -25.37
CA LEU A 113 29.82 -27.40 -25.24
C LEU A 113 29.15 -28.65 -25.82
N THR A 114 28.24 -29.23 -25.04
CA THR A 114 27.34 -30.30 -25.49
C THR A 114 26.05 -29.71 -26.08
N THR A 115 25.38 -30.44 -26.97
CA THR A 115 24.11 -30.03 -27.60
C THR A 115 23.01 -29.71 -26.57
N LYS A 116 22.99 -30.42 -25.43
CA LYS A 116 22.08 -30.13 -24.31
C LYS A 116 22.34 -28.78 -23.65
N ASP A 117 23.61 -28.36 -23.56
CA ASP A 117 23.98 -27.08 -22.96
C ASP A 117 23.60 -25.93 -23.89
N VAL A 118 23.78 -26.12 -25.19
CA VAL A 118 23.31 -25.18 -26.22
C VAL A 118 21.79 -25.05 -26.18
N ALA A 119 21.05 -26.16 -26.06
CA ALA A 119 19.58 -26.12 -25.96
C ALA A 119 19.10 -25.35 -24.72
N LYS A 120 19.73 -25.56 -23.55
CA LYS A 120 19.44 -24.80 -22.33
C LYS A 120 19.78 -23.32 -22.50
N GLY A 121 20.95 -23.02 -23.07
CA GLY A 121 21.38 -21.65 -23.34
C GLY A 121 20.42 -20.92 -24.30
N ALA A 122 19.91 -21.61 -25.31
CA ALA A 122 18.92 -21.07 -26.22
C ALA A 122 17.57 -20.77 -25.53
N LEU A 123 17.09 -21.67 -24.66
CA LEU A 123 15.87 -21.44 -23.88
C LEU A 123 16.00 -20.21 -22.98
N ILE A 124 17.12 -20.09 -22.27
CA ILE A 124 17.42 -18.93 -21.43
C ILE A 124 17.56 -17.66 -22.30
N GLY A 125 18.18 -17.76 -23.47
CA GLY A 125 18.29 -16.65 -24.42
C GLY A 125 16.94 -16.13 -24.90
N ILE A 126 15.98 -17.03 -25.17
CA ILE A 126 14.61 -16.67 -25.50
C ILE A 126 13.92 -15.98 -24.32
N GLU A 127 14.13 -16.46 -23.09
CA GLU A 127 13.58 -15.83 -21.88
C GLU A 127 14.12 -14.40 -21.70
N VAL A 128 15.43 -14.20 -21.83
CA VAL A 128 16.05 -12.85 -21.78
C VAL A 128 15.51 -11.95 -22.89
N GLY A 129 15.34 -12.49 -24.11
CA GLY A 129 14.67 -11.80 -25.21
C GLY A 129 13.25 -11.39 -24.85
N GLY A 130 12.46 -12.30 -24.24
CA GLY A 130 11.11 -12.02 -23.76
C GLY A 130 11.07 -10.84 -22.78
N PHE A 131 11.97 -10.81 -21.79
CA PHE A 131 12.08 -9.68 -20.86
C PHE A 131 12.46 -8.37 -21.56
N PHE A 132 13.31 -8.40 -22.58
CA PHE A 132 13.64 -7.22 -23.39
C PHE A 132 12.41 -6.66 -24.11
N LEU A 133 11.60 -7.51 -24.74
CA LEU A 133 10.35 -7.10 -25.40
C LEU A 133 9.35 -6.51 -24.39
N VAL A 134 9.22 -7.09 -23.19
CA VAL A 134 8.39 -6.53 -22.11
C VAL A 134 8.91 -5.15 -21.69
N GLY A 135 10.23 -4.97 -21.61
CA GLY A 135 10.86 -3.66 -21.37
C GLY A 135 10.52 -2.63 -22.44
N GLU A 136 10.51 -3.04 -23.72
CA GLU A 136 10.13 -2.19 -24.84
C GLU A 136 8.65 -1.76 -24.77
N ILE A 137 7.75 -2.67 -24.37
CA ILE A 137 6.33 -2.36 -24.13
C ILE A 137 6.19 -1.30 -23.03
N ILE A 138 6.90 -1.46 -21.90
CA ILE A 138 6.88 -0.50 -20.79
C ILE A 138 7.47 0.85 -21.22
N GLY A 139 8.57 0.84 -21.97
CA GLY A 139 9.24 2.04 -22.47
C GLY A 139 8.40 2.84 -23.46
N ARG A 140 7.68 2.16 -24.36
CA ARG A 140 6.75 2.79 -25.32
C ARG A 140 5.37 3.07 -24.75
N ARG A 141 5.01 2.44 -23.62
CA ARG A 141 3.67 2.49 -22.99
C ARG A 141 2.54 2.11 -23.95
N ASN A 142 2.85 1.32 -24.98
CA ASN A 142 1.90 0.83 -25.97
C ASN A 142 2.03 -0.69 -26.13
N LEU A 143 0.89 -1.39 -26.17
CA LEU A 143 0.82 -2.85 -26.26
C LEU A 143 0.85 -3.36 -27.69
N VAL A 144 0.35 -2.58 -28.66
CA VAL A 144 0.23 -3.01 -30.05
C VAL A 144 0.60 -1.88 -31.00
N GLY A 145 1.57 -2.14 -31.87
CA GLY A 145 1.92 -1.26 -33.00
C GLY A 145 2.49 0.11 -32.61
N TYR A 146 2.82 0.88 -33.64
CA TYR A 146 2.95 2.33 -33.51
C TYR A 146 1.62 2.94 -33.93
N ASP A 147 1.11 3.88 -33.14
CA ASP A 147 0.02 4.75 -33.59
C ASP A 147 0.62 5.65 -34.67
N VAL A 148 0.28 5.38 -35.94
CA VAL A 148 0.73 6.13 -37.12
C VAL A 148 -0.44 6.84 -37.77
#